data_AF-A0A1H6R1G9-F1
#
_entry.id   AF-A0A1H6R1G9-F1
#
_cell.length_a   1.000
_cell.length_b   1.000
_cell.length_c   1.000
_cell.angle_alpha   90.00
_cell.angle_beta   90.00
_cell.angle_gamma   90.00
#
_symmetry.space_group_name_H-M   'P 1'
#
loop_
_entity.id
_entity.type
_entity.pdbx_description
1 polymer ?
#
loop_
_entity_poly.entity_id
_entity_poly.type
_entity_poly.pdbx_seq_one_letter_code
_entity_poly.pdbx_strand_id
1 'polypeptide(L)'
;MRRYPLLPRSLRRLDRRAGFAATFLAAAMLVGFIGPSPPERPQKQLVRWTGEGHDWLLVGDREHDRIQAYDARDGRPLGTLDRASGLGDVDRLVLEGRWLVVLGNDAPKAVRLPGLRAQPLASRTR
;
A
#
# COMPACT_ATOMS: atom_id res chain seq x y z
N MET A 1 -34.56 -52.82 11.36
CA MET A 1 -35.11 -51.47 11.64
C MET A 1 -34.52 -50.99 12.97
N ARG A 2 -33.68 -49.94 12.96
CA ARG A 2 -32.88 -49.46 14.11
C ARG A 2 -33.66 -48.49 15.00
N ARG A 3 -33.36 -48.50 16.31
CA ARG A 3 -33.87 -47.61 17.36
C ARG A 3 -32.90 -46.44 17.69
N TYR A 4 -33.50 -45.35 18.20
CA TYR A 4 -33.00 -44.25 19.06
C TYR A 4 -32.18 -43.08 18.46
N PRO A 5 -32.17 -41.85 19.09
CA PRO A 5 -32.94 -41.34 20.25
C PRO A 5 -33.54 -39.90 20.10
N LEU A 6 -34.15 -39.45 21.22
CA LEU A 6 -34.82 -38.18 21.56
C LEU A 6 -33.86 -37.01 21.95
N LEU A 7 -34.31 -35.75 21.71
CA LEU A 7 -34.17 -34.49 22.51
C LEU A 7 -32.75 -33.92 22.83
N PRO A 8 -32.55 -32.68 23.39
CA PRO A 8 -33.33 -31.41 23.44
C PRO A 8 -32.48 -30.08 23.36
N ARG A 9 -33.19 -28.93 23.52
CA ARG A 9 -32.84 -27.69 24.29
C ARG A 9 -31.58 -26.86 23.96
N SER A 10 -31.80 -25.54 24.12
CA SER A 10 -30.84 -24.45 24.44
C SER A 10 -30.30 -23.70 23.21
N LEU A 11 -30.16 -22.36 23.17
CA LEU A 11 -30.31 -21.31 24.16
C LEU A 11 -30.39 -19.96 23.42
N ARG A 12 -31.18 -19.06 24.00
CA ARG A 12 -31.11 -17.59 23.91
C ARG A 12 -29.79 -17.01 23.38
N ARG A 13 -29.91 -16.01 22.49
CA ARG A 13 -29.42 -14.63 22.66
C ARG A 13 -30.31 -13.76 21.74
N LEU A 14 -31.24 -12.94 22.25
CA LEU A 14 -31.01 -11.57 22.77
C LEU A 14 -29.97 -10.83 21.91
N ASP A 15 -30.28 -9.71 21.25
CA ASP A 15 -30.92 -8.52 21.81
C ASP A 15 -31.54 -7.64 20.69
N ARG A 16 -32.78 -7.15 20.90
CA ARG A 16 -33.14 -5.75 21.19
C ARG A 16 -32.62 -4.74 20.14
N ARG A 17 -33.50 -4.21 19.30
CA ARG A 17 -34.17 -2.91 19.53
C ARG A 17 -33.18 -1.75 19.76
N ALA A 18 -32.93 -0.99 18.72
CA ALA A 18 -32.75 0.47 18.69
C ALA A 18 -32.35 0.79 17.25
N GLY A 19 -33.05 1.60 16.46
CA GLY A 19 -33.73 2.83 16.82
C GLY A 19 -33.22 3.85 15.81
N PHE A 20 -34.10 4.27 14.91
CA PHE A 20 -33.89 5.45 14.07
C PHE A 20 -33.43 6.62 14.93
N ALA A 21 -32.29 7.22 14.59
CA ALA A 21 -31.99 8.61 14.91
C ALA A 21 -30.94 9.13 13.92
N ALA A 22 -31.37 9.28 12.68
CA ALA A 22 -30.75 10.21 11.76
C ALA A 22 -30.96 11.62 12.29
N THR A 23 -29.96 12.22 12.95
CA THR A 23 -29.74 13.67 12.96
C THR A 23 -28.38 13.97 13.59
N PHE A 24 -27.44 14.50 12.81
CA PHE A 24 -26.77 15.74 13.20
C PHE A 24 -26.57 16.56 11.92
N LEU A 25 -27.45 17.55 11.82
CA LEU A 25 -27.54 18.55 10.76
C LEU A 25 -26.39 19.57 10.92
N ALA A 26 -25.76 19.88 9.79
CA ALA A 26 -25.06 21.11 9.40
C ALA A 26 -24.69 22.18 10.46
N ALA A 27 -23.41 22.57 10.48
CA ALA A 27 -22.96 23.97 10.63
C ALA A 27 -21.43 24.11 10.51
N ALA A 28 -20.93 24.64 9.38
CA ALA A 28 -19.64 25.35 9.30
C ALA A 28 -19.54 26.11 7.96
N MET A 29 -20.49 27.00 7.71
CA MET A 29 -20.25 28.14 6.81
C MET A 29 -19.66 29.28 7.66
N LEU A 30 -18.61 29.94 7.15
CA LEU A 30 -18.09 31.24 7.60
C LEU A 30 -17.22 31.33 8.87
N VAL A 31 -16.32 30.36 9.11
CA VAL A 31 -15.02 30.62 9.78
C VAL A 31 -13.99 29.72 9.10
N GLY A 32 -12.83 30.28 8.72
CA GLY A 32 -11.79 29.62 7.95
C GLY A 32 -11.54 28.17 8.40
N PHE A 33 -11.92 27.24 7.53
CA PHE A 33 -11.78 25.80 7.73
C PHE A 33 -10.28 25.47 7.69
N ILE A 34 -9.57 25.65 8.82
CA ILE A 34 -8.30 24.98 9.06
C ILE A 34 -8.66 23.52 9.33
N GLY A 35 -9.08 22.81 8.28
CA GLY A 35 -9.07 21.36 8.31
C GLY A 35 -7.64 20.91 8.58
N PRO A 36 -7.42 19.76 9.25
CA PRO A 36 -6.06 19.25 9.40
C PRO A 36 -5.42 19.18 8.02
N SER A 37 -4.30 19.88 7.84
CA SER A 37 -3.49 19.74 6.63
C SER A 37 -3.29 18.25 6.42
N PRO A 38 -3.54 17.70 5.22
CA PRO A 38 -3.29 16.30 4.96
C PRO A 38 -1.84 15.99 5.37
N PRO A 39 -1.58 14.86 6.06
CA PRO A 39 -0.25 14.56 6.57
C PRO A 39 0.74 14.64 5.42
N GLU A 40 1.83 15.38 5.65
CA GLU A 40 2.88 15.54 4.66
C GLU A 40 3.43 14.15 4.31
N ARG A 41 3.46 13.83 3.01
CA ARG A 41 3.96 12.54 2.55
C ARG A 41 5.47 12.48 2.83
N PRO A 42 6.00 11.37 3.37
CA PRO A 42 7.41 11.29 3.69
C PRO A 42 8.24 11.44 2.41
N GLN A 43 9.31 12.24 2.47
CA GLN A 43 10.20 12.46 1.33
C GLN A 43 10.93 11.18 0.91
N LYS A 44 11.14 10.26 1.86
CA LYS A 44 11.74 8.95 1.61
C LYS A 44 10.82 7.83 2.07
N GLN A 45 10.71 6.80 1.25
CA GLN A 45 9.97 5.59 1.60
C GLN A 45 10.90 4.38 1.53
N LEU A 46 10.97 3.63 2.62
CA LEU A 46 11.72 2.37 2.69
C LEU A 46 10.77 1.19 2.49
N VAL A 47 11.13 0.29 1.58
CA VAL A 47 10.45 -0.98 1.34
C VAL A 47 11.48 -2.10 1.42
N ARG A 48 11.18 -3.18 2.14
CA ARG A 48 12.02 -4.38 2.17
C ARG A 48 11.43 -5.45 1.27
N TRP A 49 12.25 -6.03 0.40
CA TRP A 49 11.87 -7.19 -0.40
C TRP A 49 12.78 -8.37 -0.07
N THR A 50 12.17 -9.52 0.21
CA THR A 50 12.89 -10.77 0.46
C THR A 50 12.34 -11.83 -0.48
N GLY A 51 13.18 -12.39 -1.34
CA GLY A 51 12.77 -13.34 -2.37
C GLY A 51 13.94 -13.78 -3.24
N GLU A 52 13.79 -14.94 -3.89
CA GLU A 52 14.81 -15.50 -4.80
C GLU A 52 16.23 -15.59 -4.17
N GLY A 53 16.33 -15.76 -2.84
CA GLY A 53 17.61 -15.81 -2.12
C GLY A 53 18.21 -14.44 -1.76
N HIS A 54 17.53 -13.36 -2.09
CA HIS A 54 17.95 -11.99 -1.83
C HIS A 54 17.12 -11.34 -0.72
N ASP A 55 17.73 -10.37 -0.04
CA ASP A 55 17.09 -9.52 0.97
C ASP A 55 17.52 -8.08 0.75
N TRP A 56 16.65 -7.27 0.15
CA TRP A 56 16.96 -5.93 -0.32
C TRP A 56 16.15 -4.87 0.44
N LEU A 57 16.79 -3.73 0.68
CA LEU A 57 16.18 -2.49 1.14
C LEU A 57 16.09 -1.53 -0.05
N LEU A 58 14.87 -1.13 -0.40
CA LEU A 58 14.58 -0.23 -1.50
C LEU A 58 14.14 1.11 -0.92
N VAL A 59 14.94 2.15 -1.15
CA VAL A 59 14.67 3.51 -0.67
C VAL A 59 14.21 4.36 -1.85
N GLY A 60 12.92 4.68 -1.88
CA GLY A 60 12.38 5.71 -2.78
C GLY A 60 12.67 7.09 -2.23
N ASP A 61 13.23 7.96 -3.04
CA ASP A 61 13.57 9.35 -2.77
C ASP A 61 12.72 10.23 -3.69
N ARG A 62 11.70 10.85 -3.11
CA ARG A 62 10.70 11.65 -3.83
C ARG A 62 11.26 12.96 -4.35
N GLU A 63 12.20 13.56 -3.62
CA GLU A 63 12.82 14.82 -4.02
C GLU A 63 13.66 14.65 -5.30
N HIS A 64 14.27 13.48 -5.47
CA HIS A 64 15.20 13.20 -6.57
C HIS A 64 14.64 12.25 -7.63
N ASP A 65 13.36 11.84 -7.55
CA ASP A 65 12.73 10.84 -8.42
C ASP A 65 13.59 9.58 -8.60
N ARG A 66 14.04 9.03 -7.48
CA ARG A 66 15.05 7.96 -7.47
C ARG A 66 14.68 6.82 -6.54
N ILE A 67 15.05 5.60 -6.91
CA ILE A 67 15.06 4.43 -6.02
C ILE A 67 16.50 3.94 -5.89
N GLN A 68 16.97 3.85 -4.66
CA GLN A 68 18.25 3.22 -4.33
C GLN A 68 18.00 1.85 -3.69
N ALA A 69 18.61 0.81 -4.24
CA ALA A 69 18.60 -0.52 -3.65
C ALA A 69 19.87 -0.75 -2.82
N TYR A 70 19.69 -1.40 -1.68
CA TYR A 70 20.76 -1.83 -0.79
C TYR A 70 20.57 -3.30 -0.40
N ASP A 71 21.66 -4.01 -0.11
CA ASP A 71 21.59 -5.31 0.54
C ASP A 71 21.20 -5.11 2.02
N ALA A 72 20.19 -5.80 2.49
CA ALA A 72 19.69 -5.64 3.85
C ALA A 72 20.66 -6.16 4.92
N ARG A 73 21.63 -7.01 4.53
CA ARG A 73 22.56 -7.65 5.47
C ARG A 73 23.71 -6.74 5.87
N ASP A 74 24.28 -6.03 4.90
CA ASP A 74 25.49 -5.22 5.08
C ASP A 74 25.31 -3.75 4.67
N GLY A 75 24.15 -3.38 4.13
CA GLY A 75 23.84 -2.02 3.71
C GLY A 75 24.57 -1.58 2.44
N ARG A 76 25.24 -2.48 1.71
CA ARG A 76 25.95 -2.10 0.49
C ARG A 76 24.96 -1.65 -0.59
N PRO A 77 25.28 -0.61 -1.37
CA PRO A 77 24.43 -0.23 -2.51
C PRO A 77 24.50 -1.30 -3.59
N LEU A 78 23.33 -1.69 -4.12
CA LEU A 78 23.20 -2.70 -5.17
C LEU A 78 22.93 -2.09 -6.54
N GLY A 79 22.29 -0.91 -6.57
CA GLY A 79 21.97 -0.22 -7.80
C GLY A 79 20.95 0.88 -7.59
N THR A 80 20.82 1.72 -8.61
CA THR A 80 20.00 2.92 -8.59
C THR A 80 19.10 2.93 -9.80
N LEU A 81 17.85 3.37 -9.61
CA LEU A 81 16.91 3.70 -10.67
C LEU A 81 16.51 5.16 -10.54
N ASP A 82 16.52 5.87 -11.64
CA ASP A 82 16.17 7.29 -11.72
C ASP A 82 15.46 7.58 -13.05
N ARG A 83 15.22 8.86 -13.34
CA ARG A 83 14.61 9.30 -14.60
C ARG A 83 15.42 8.88 -15.83
N ALA A 84 16.75 8.84 -15.77
CA ALA A 84 17.59 8.37 -16.88
C ALA A 84 17.41 6.86 -17.15
N SER A 85 17.02 6.11 -16.12
CA SER A 85 16.70 4.68 -16.18
C SER A 85 15.24 4.40 -16.57
N GLY A 86 14.42 5.44 -16.83
CA GLY A 86 13.01 5.33 -17.22
C GLY A 86 12.02 5.18 -16.07
N LEU A 87 12.42 5.49 -14.83
CA LEU A 87 11.59 5.35 -13.63
C LEU A 87 10.40 6.34 -13.56
N GLY A 88 10.60 7.58 -14.01
CA GLY A 88 9.62 8.67 -13.84
C GLY A 88 9.52 9.16 -12.39
N ASP A 89 8.44 9.87 -12.09
CA ASP A 89 8.15 10.43 -10.76
C ASP A 89 8.00 9.35 -9.66
N VAL A 90 8.59 9.59 -8.49
CA VAL A 90 8.55 8.65 -7.35
C VAL A 90 7.82 9.27 -6.15
N ASP A 91 6.52 9.02 -6.00
CA ASP A 91 5.76 9.45 -4.82
C ASP A 91 5.54 8.32 -3.81
N ARG A 92 5.28 7.10 -4.29
CA ARG A 92 4.99 5.94 -3.45
C ARG A 92 5.47 4.65 -4.11
N LEU A 93 5.98 3.77 -3.27
CA LEU A 93 6.38 2.41 -3.58
C LEU A 93 5.40 1.41 -2.97
N VAL A 94 5.00 0.42 -3.76
CA VAL A 94 4.15 -0.70 -3.32
C VAL A 94 4.81 -2.00 -3.76
N LEU A 95 4.98 -2.95 -2.85
CA LEU A 95 5.59 -4.25 -3.15
C LEU A 95 4.51 -5.29 -3.40
N GLU A 96 4.58 -5.94 -4.57
CA GLU A 96 3.66 -6.98 -5.03
C GLU A 96 4.48 -8.20 -5.49
N GLY A 97 4.80 -9.08 -4.54
CA GLY A 97 5.67 -10.23 -4.78
C GLY A 97 7.05 -9.82 -5.26
N ARG A 98 7.38 -10.11 -6.52
CA ARG A 98 8.65 -9.73 -7.17
C ARG A 98 8.61 -8.39 -7.90
N TRP A 99 7.51 -7.67 -7.80
CA TRP A 99 7.30 -6.41 -8.50
C TRP A 99 7.24 -5.28 -7.48
N LEU A 100 8.03 -4.24 -7.71
CA LEU A 100 7.88 -2.97 -7.02
C LEU A 100 7.11 -2.03 -7.93
N VAL A 101 5.88 -1.69 -7.56
CA VAL A 101 5.05 -0.72 -8.27
C VAL A 101 5.39 0.67 -7.76
N VAL A 102 5.70 1.57 -8.70
CA VAL A 102 6.09 2.95 -8.46
C VAL A 102 4.96 3.84 -8.93
N LEU A 103 4.45 4.63 -8.00
CA LEU A 103 3.34 5.55 -8.19
C LEU A 103 3.89 6.97 -8.07
N GLY A 104 3.45 7.86 -8.95
CA GLY A 104 3.85 9.26 -9.05
C GLY A 104 2.78 10.06 -9.78
N ASN A 105 3.13 11.23 -10.30
CA ASN A 105 2.24 11.96 -11.21
C ASN A 105 2.22 11.33 -12.61
N ASP A 106 3.28 10.59 -12.97
CA ASP A 106 3.38 9.81 -14.20
C ASP A 106 2.52 8.53 -14.16
N ALA A 107 2.33 7.91 -15.32
CA ALA A 107 1.73 6.58 -15.42
C ALA A 107 2.52 5.56 -14.57
N PRO A 108 1.84 4.70 -13.78
CA PRO A 108 2.49 3.75 -12.90
C PRO A 108 3.56 2.90 -13.60
N LYS A 109 4.69 2.71 -12.93
CA LYS A 109 5.76 1.83 -13.40
C LYS A 109 5.85 0.58 -12.53
N ALA A 110 6.25 -0.52 -13.15
CA ALA A 110 6.64 -1.73 -12.45
C ALA A 110 8.16 -1.90 -12.56
N VAL A 111 8.80 -2.20 -11.44
CA VAL A 111 10.21 -2.57 -11.37
C VAL A 111 10.30 -4.04 -11.01
N ARG A 112 10.97 -4.84 -11.84
CA ARG A 112 11.18 -6.27 -11.55
C ARG A 112 12.35 -6.48 -10.59
N LEU A 113 12.15 -7.31 -9.58
CA LEU A 113 13.15 -7.76 -8.61
C LEU A 113 13.43 -9.27 -8.79
N PRO A 114 14.67 -9.74 -8.57
CA PRO A 114 15.90 -8.97 -8.52
C PRO A 114 16.33 -8.60 -9.94
N GLY A 115 16.57 -7.32 -10.22
CA GLY A 115 16.99 -6.90 -11.55
C GLY A 115 16.96 -5.39 -11.76
N LEU A 116 16.13 -4.68 -10.99
CA LEU A 116 16.02 -3.22 -11.04
C LEU A 116 15.81 -2.73 -12.48
N ARG A 117 14.78 -3.25 -13.15
CA ARG A 117 14.38 -2.79 -14.49
C ARG A 117 12.99 -2.20 -14.42
N ALA A 118 12.89 -0.90 -14.68
CA ALA A 118 11.63 -0.21 -14.79
C ALA A 118 10.96 -0.50 -16.13
N GLN A 119 9.67 -0.76 -16.10
CA GLN A 119 8.82 -0.94 -17.27
C GLN A 119 7.45 -0.30 -17.01
N PRO A 120 6.74 0.17 -18.07
CA PRO A 120 5.36 0.58 -17.93
C PRO A 120 4.53 -0.54 -17.29
N LEU A 121 3.72 -0.21 -16.29
CA LEU A 121 2.73 -1.15 -15.81
C LEU A 121 1.68 -1.28 -16.91
N ALA A 122 1.62 -2.43 -17.58
CA ALA A 122 0.66 -2.64 -18.66
C ALA A 122 -0.76 -2.51 -18.09
N SER A 123 -1.48 -1.48 -18.53
CA SER A 123 -2.92 -1.38 -18.30
C SER A 123 -3.57 -2.58 -18.98
N ARG A 124 -4.00 -3.59 -18.22
CA ARG A 124 -4.94 -4.57 -18.75
C ARG A 124 -6.26 -3.82 -18.97
N THR A 125 -6.44 -3.25 -20.15
CA THR A 125 -7.76 -2.92 -20.67
C THR A 125 -8.49 -4.24 -20.83
N ARG A 126 -9.51 -4.44 -20.01
CA ARG A 126 -10.42 -5.58 -20.11
C ARG A 126 -11.70 -5.13 -20.79
#